data_AF-A0A7K8R427-F1
#
_entry.id   AF-A0A7K8R427-F1
#
_cell.length_a   1.000
_cell.length_b   1.000
_cell.length_c   1.000
_cell.angle_alpha   90.00
_cell.angle_beta   90.00
_cell.angle_gamma   90.00
#
_symmetry.space_group_name_H-M   'P 1'
#
loop_
_entity.id
_entity.type
_entity.pdbx_description
1 polymer ?
#
loop_
_entity_poly.entity_id
_entity_poly.type
_entity_poly.pdbx_seq_one_letter_code
_entity_poly.pdbx_strand_id
1 'polypeptide(L)'
;PDPQLVQRIMSQVEFYLSDENLAKDAFLLKHVQKNKMGFVSIKLLTSFKKMKYLTCDWRLTVYALKFSELLEVNKEGTKVRRRLPLPESLLSVPPSKLLLAWELQPREQDTLLLLPPLQENFLETI
;
A
#
# COMPACT_ATOMS: atom_id res chain seq x y z
N PRO A 1 4.57 25.61 23.57
CA PRO A 1 4.59 25.90 22.11
C PRO A 1 3.25 26.50 21.71
N ASP A 2 3.20 27.33 20.67
CA ASP A 2 1.95 27.92 20.18
C ASP A 2 0.93 26.82 19.82
N PRO A 3 -0.27 26.80 20.44
CA PRO A 3 -1.30 25.79 20.18
C PRO A 3 -1.69 25.70 18.70
N GLN A 4 -1.73 26.82 17.98
CA GLN A 4 -2.10 26.82 16.57
C GLN A 4 -1.06 26.10 15.71
N LEU A 5 0.23 26.33 15.98
CA LEU A 5 1.32 25.65 15.29
C LEU A 5 1.29 24.14 15.55
N VAL A 6 1.03 23.73 16.80
CA VAL A 6 0.92 22.32 17.20
C VAL A 6 -0.20 21.63 16.41
N GLN A 7 -1.37 22.25 16.31
CA GLN A 7 -2.48 21.71 15.52
C GLN A 7 -2.12 21.57 14.04
N ARG A 8 -1.51 22.60 13.44
CA ARG A 8 -1.08 22.54 12.02
C ARG A 8 -0.09 21.41 11.76
N ILE A 9 0.88 21.21 12.66
CA ILE A 9 1.84 20.11 12.56
C ILE A 9 1.11 18.76 12.64
N MET A 10 0.22 18.61 13.61
CA MET A 10 -0.55 17.39 13.81
C MET A 10 -1.38 17.05 12.56
N SER A 11 -2.20 17.98 12.08
CA SER A 11 -3.02 17.81 10.89
C SER A 11 -2.18 17.51 9.65
N GLN A 12 -0.99 18.12 9.53
CA GLN A 12 -0.11 17.88 8.39
C GLN A 12 0.47 16.46 8.39
N VAL A 13 0.83 15.92 9.57
CA VAL A 13 1.33 14.54 9.69
C VAL A 13 0.19 13.53 9.51
N GLU A 14 -1.00 13.81 10.06
CA GLU A 14 -2.20 13.01 9.83
C GLU A 14 -2.57 12.95 8.35
N PHE A 15 -2.49 14.07 7.64
CA PHE A 15 -2.69 14.11 6.19
C PHE A 15 -1.66 13.25 5.46
N TYR A 16 -0.38 13.28 5.84
CA TYR A 16 0.63 12.46 5.19
C TYR A 16 0.39 10.95 5.38
N LEU A 17 -0.09 10.56 6.55
CA LEU A 17 -0.40 9.17 6.87
C LEU A 17 -1.85 8.79 6.52
N SER A 18 -2.61 9.68 5.89
CA SER A 18 -3.96 9.37 5.40
C SER A 18 -3.94 8.32 4.29
N ASP A 19 -5.04 7.59 4.12
CA ASP A 19 -5.16 6.56 3.08
C ASP A 19 -4.99 7.15 1.68
N GLU A 20 -5.60 8.31 1.42
CA GLU A 20 -5.52 8.99 0.13
C GLU A 20 -4.09 9.42 -0.21
N ASN A 21 -3.34 9.94 0.77
CA ASN A 21 -1.96 10.36 0.53
C ASN A 21 -1.04 9.15 0.37
N LEU A 22 -1.22 8.09 1.15
CA LEU A 22 -0.42 6.87 1.03
C LEU A 22 -0.69 6.12 -0.28
N ALA A 23 -1.90 6.23 -0.84
CA ALA A 23 -2.22 5.71 -2.17
C ALA A 23 -1.44 6.42 -3.29
N LYS A 24 -1.23 7.73 -3.13
CA LYS A 24 -0.55 8.58 -4.12
C LYS A 24 0.97 8.58 -3.93
N ASP A 25 1.44 8.55 -2.69
CA ASP A 25 2.85 8.63 -2.32
C ASP A 25 3.46 7.25 -2.06
N ALA A 26 3.94 6.63 -3.14
CA ALA A 26 4.62 5.34 -3.09
C ALA A 26 5.93 5.38 -2.25
N PHE A 27 6.56 6.55 -2.06
CA PHE A 27 7.78 6.66 -1.27
C PHE A 27 7.50 6.50 0.21
N LEU A 28 6.45 7.17 0.71
CA LEU A 28 6.02 7.04 2.09
C LEU A 28 5.44 5.66 2.36
N LEU A 29 4.64 5.13 1.44
CA LEU A 29 4.06 3.78 1.54
C LEU A 29 5.15 2.70 1.70
N LYS A 30 6.22 2.76 0.88
CA LYS A 30 7.37 1.85 1.00
C LYS A 30 8.04 1.91 2.39
N HIS A 31 8.13 3.10 2.99
CA HIS A 31 8.71 3.24 4.34
C HIS A 31 7.84 2.66 5.43
N VAL A 32 6.51 2.81 5.31
CA VAL A 32 5.54 2.20 6.22
C VAL A 32 5.61 0.67 6.10
N GLN A 33 5.58 0.14 4.87
CA GLN A 33 5.62 -1.30 4.60
C GLN A 33 6.97 -1.96 4.96
N LYS A 34 8.07 -1.19 4.97
CA LYS A 34 9.40 -1.71 5.34
C LYS A 34 9.43 -2.29 6.76
N ASN A 35 8.58 -1.77 7.66
CA ASN A 35 8.45 -2.28 9.02
C ASN A 35 7.14 -3.05 9.17
N LYS A 36 7.19 -4.27 9.71
CA LYS A 36 5.99 -5.08 9.99
C LYS A 36 4.93 -4.35 10.85
N MET A 37 5.35 -3.35 11.63
CA MET A 37 4.48 -2.58 12.52
C MET A 37 4.09 -1.19 11.96
N GLY A 38 4.51 -0.84 10.74
CA GLY A 38 4.13 0.43 10.11
C GLY A 38 4.78 1.70 10.68
N PHE A 39 5.91 1.57 11.40
CA PHE A 39 6.61 2.73 11.97
C PHE A 39 7.39 3.52 10.92
N VAL A 40 7.25 4.84 10.97
CA VAL A 40 7.98 5.81 10.15
C VAL A 40 8.77 6.75 11.05
N SER A 41 10.01 7.07 10.66
CA SER A 41 10.87 7.99 11.41
C SER A 41 10.36 9.43 11.37
N ILE A 42 10.27 10.09 12.51
CA ILE A 42 9.81 11.49 12.59
C ILE A 42 10.78 12.43 11.86
N LYS A 43 12.08 12.11 11.89
CA LYS A 43 13.12 12.84 11.14
C LYS A 43 12.89 12.84 9.61
N LEU A 44 12.29 11.76 9.09
CA LEU A 44 11.92 11.68 7.67
C LEU A 44 10.75 12.64 7.39
N LEU A 45 9.72 12.60 8.23
CA LEU A 45 8.53 13.45 8.10
C LEU A 45 8.88 14.94 8.20
N THR A 46 9.77 15.32 9.13
CA THR A 46 10.24 16.72 9.28
C THR A 46 11.06 17.20 8.09
N SER A 47 11.57 16.29 7.26
CA SER A 47 12.34 16.64 6.06
C SER A 47 11.44 17.01 4.86
N PHE A 48 10.13 16.73 4.93
CA PHE A 48 9.19 16.99 3.84
C PHE A 48 8.97 18.49 3.65
N LYS A 49 8.72 18.91 2.40
CA LYS A 49 8.61 20.33 2.02
C LYS A 49 7.57 21.10 2.85
N LYS A 50 6.38 20.51 3.10
CA LYS A 50 5.35 21.18 3.91
C LYS A 50 5.68 21.18 5.40
N MET A 51 6.30 20.11 5.91
CA MET A 51 6.75 20.09 7.31
C MET A 51 7.85 21.10 7.58
N LYS A 52 8.86 21.21 6.70
CA LYS A 52 9.94 22.20 6.81
C LYS A 52 9.44 23.64 6.89
N TYR A 53 8.31 23.94 6.24
CA TYR A 53 7.70 25.27 6.30
C TYR A 53 7.04 25.55 7.65
N LEU A 54 6.54 24.51 8.33
CA LEU A 54 5.90 24.63 9.64
C LEU A 54 6.93 24.59 10.77
N THR A 55 7.86 23.63 10.73
CA THR A 55 8.86 23.45 11.78
C THR A 55 10.08 22.67 11.27
N CYS A 56 11.25 23.05 11.78
CA CYS A 56 12.49 22.28 11.60
C CYS A 56 12.80 21.40 12.83
N ASP A 57 12.05 21.55 13.93
CA ASP A 57 12.34 20.93 15.21
C ASP A 57 11.56 19.63 15.39
N TRP A 58 12.27 18.50 15.31
CA TRP A 58 11.68 17.18 15.54
C TRP A 58 11.09 17.02 16.94
N ARG A 59 11.66 17.68 17.96
CA ARG A 59 11.15 17.66 19.34
C ARG A 59 9.75 18.26 19.44
N LEU A 60 9.49 19.34 18.70
CA LEU A 60 8.19 19.98 18.64
C LEU A 60 7.17 19.07 17.93
N THR A 61 7.60 18.42 16.85
CA THR A 61 6.76 17.44 16.15
C THR A 61 6.39 16.26 17.07
N VAL A 62 7.34 15.72 17.83
CA VAL A 62 7.08 14.65 18.81
C VAL A 62 6.07 15.11 19.85
N TYR A 63 6.23 16.33 20.38
CA TYR A 63 5.28 16.88 21.33
C TYR A 63 3.88 16.99 20.74
N ALA A 64 3.74 17.52 19.52
CA ALA A 64 2.45 17.64 18.85
C ALA A 64 1.77 16.28 18.61
N LEU A 65 2.54 15.30 18.16
CA LEU A 65 2.02 13.97 17.84
C LEU A 65 1.54 13.19 19.07
N LYS A 66 1.97 13.53 20.29
CA LYS A 66 1.46 12.90 21.52
C LYS A 66 -0.01 13.22 21.78
N PHE A 67 -0.54 14.31 21.21
CA PHE A 67 -1.94 14.71 21.36
C PHE A 67 -2.84 14.16 20.25
N SER A 68 -2.27 13.50 19.22
CA SER A 68 -3.05 12.92 18.14
C SER A 68 -3.76 11.64 18.60
N GLU A 69 -5.02 11.51 18.19
CA GLU A 69 -5.84 10.31 18.44
C GLU A 69 -5.64 9.23 17.38
N LEU A 70 -5.26 9.63 16.16
CA LEU A 70 -5.11 8.74 15.00
C LEU A 70 -3.73 8.09 14.92
N LEU A 71 -2.74 8.74 15.54
CA LEU A 71 -1.34 8.35 15.48
C LEU A 71 -0.84 7.89 16.84
N GLU A 72 0.22 7.09 16.81
CA GLU A 72 0.91 6.63 18.00
C GLU A 72 2.41 6.80 17.82
N VAL A 73 3.03 7.42 18.82
CA VAL A 73 4.48 7.63 18.85
C VAL A 73 5.13 6.50 19.64
N ASN A 74 6.29 6.01 19.19
CA ASN A 74 7.07 5.02 19.90
C ASN A 74 7.51 5.53 21.30
N LYS A 75 7.82 4.63 22.23
CA LYS A 75 8.31 4.95 23.59
C LYS A 75 9.51 5.89 23.58
N GLU A 76 10.39 5.75 22.60
CA GLU A 76 11.59 6.58 22.41
C GLU A 76 11.30 7.98 21.83
N GLY A 77 10.11 8.22 21.27
CA GLY A 77 9.79 9.47 20.59
C GLY A 77 10.47 9.65 19.23
N THR A 78 10.98 8.59 18.62
CA THR A 78 11.76 8.67 17.36
C THR A 78 10.93 8.33 16.11
N LYS A 79 9.91 7.49 16.27
CA LYS A 79 9.08 6.95 15.20
C LYS A 79 7.60 7.13 15.53
N VAL A 80 6.78 7.24 14.50
CA VAL A 80 5.32 7.33 14.55
C VAL A 80 4.70 6.24 13.70
N ARG A 81 3.56 5.70 14.13
CA ARG A 81 2.73 4.78 13.35
C ARG A 81 1.28 5.24 13.38
N ARG A 82 0.49 4.71 12.46
CA ARG A 82 -0.97 4.80 12.53
C ARG A 82 -1.49 3.83 13.59
N ARG A 83 -2.54 4.23 14.31
CA ARG A 83 -3.28 3.30 15.18
C ARG A 83 -4.14 2.34 14.37
N LEU A 84 -4.78 2.86 13.32
CA LEU A 84 -5.56 2.06 12.38
C LEU A 84 -4.62 1.33 11.40
N PRO A 85 -4.83 0.03 11.14
CA PRO A 85 -4.11 -0.69 10.10
C PRO A 85 -4.35 -0.06 8.73
N LEU A 86 -3.38 -0.23 7.83
CA LEU A 86 -3.53 0.19 6.44
C LEU A 86 -4.61 -0.65 5.73
N PRO A 87 -5.40 -0.05 4.84
CA PRO A 87 -6.32 -0.80 4.01
C PRO A 87 -5.57 -1.78 3.10
N GLU A 88 -6.17 -2.94 2.86
CA GLU A 88 -5.57 -4.02 2.05
C GLU A 88 -5.23 -3.57 0.61
N SER A 89 -5.97 -2.60 0.08
CA SER A 89 -5.71 -1.98 -1.22
C SER A 89 -4.31 -1.36 -1.34
N LEU A 90 -3.73 -0.89 -0.23
CA LEU A 90 -2.38 -0.33 -0.20
C LEU A 90 -1.32 -1.38 0.12
N LEU A 91 -1.70 -2.51 0.70
CA LEU A 91 -0.81 -3.64 1.00
C LEU A 91 -0.62 -4.54 -0.22
N SER A 92 -1.64 -4.63 -1.07
CA SER A 92 -1.61 -5.33 -2.34
C SER A 92 -0.88 -4.51 -3.41
N VAL A 93 0.45 -4.42 -3.30
CA VAL A 93 1.26 -4.17 -4.50
C VAL A 93 1.51 -5.52 -5.14
N PRO A 94 0.79 -5.91 -6.22
CA PRO A 94 1.19 -7.08 -6.97
C PRO A 94 2.65 -6.85 -7.42
N PRO A 95 3.57 -7.80 -7.20
CA PRO A 95 4.94 -7.65 -7.66
C PRO A 95 4.91 -7.40 -9.16
N SER A 96 5.30 -6.20 -9.58
CA SER A 96 5.18 -5.67 -10.95
C SER A 96 6.14 -6.34 -11.95
N LYS A 97 6.36 -7.65 -11.82
CA LYS A 97 7.11 -8.49 -12.76
C LYS A 97 6.29 -9.65 -13.33
N LEU A 98 4.99 -9.77 -13.01
CA LEU A 98 4.09 -10.83 -13.50
C LEU A 98 2.86 -10.28 -14.25
N LEU A 99 3.02 -9.19 -15.01
CA LEU A 99 1.99 -8.70 -15.95
C LEU A 99 2.35 -9.05 -17.39
N LEU A 100 2.61 -10.32 -17.67
CA LEU A 100 2.74 -10.82 -19.06
C LEU A 100 1.79 -11.97 -19.40
N ALA A 101 0.94 -12.43 -18.48
CA ALA A 101 0.18 -13.66 -18.71
C ALA A 101 -1.23 -13.69 -18.12
N TRP A 102 -1.93 -12.55 -18.00
CA TRP A 102 -3.34 -12.56 -17.54
C TRP A 102 -4.39 -12.36 -18.65
N GLU A 103 -4.01 -11.99 -19.87
CA GLU A 103 -4.98 -11.85 -20.98
C GLU A 103 -4.55 -12.65 -22.19
N LEU A 104 -4.52 -13.98 -22.02
CA LEU A 104 -4.80 -14.88 -23.12
C LEU A 104 -5.90 -15.82 -22.63
N GLN A 105 -7.15 -15.46 -22.90
CA GLN A 105 -8.21 -16.46 -22.95
C GLN A 105 -7.84 -17.42 -24.08
N PRO A 106 -7.58 -18.72 -23.83
CA PRO A 106 -7.81 -19.69 -24.88
C PRO A 106 -9.34 -19.76 -24.99
N ARG A 107 -9.91 -19.05 -25.97
CA ARG A 107 -11.23 -19.44 -26.48
C ARG A 107 -11.04 -20.80 -27.14
N GLU A 108 -11.10 -21.86 -26.35
CA GLU A 108 -11.32 -23.20 -26.88
C GLU A 108 -12.80 -23.29 -27.30
N GLN A 109 -13.08 -22.82 -28.51
CA GLN A 109 -14.25 -23.24 -29.26
C GLN A 109 -13.78 -23.91 -30.55
N ASP A 110 -12.98 -24.96 -30.42
CA ASP A 110 -12.68 -25.90 -31.50
C ASP A 110 -12.43 -27.29 -30.88
N THR A 111 -13.50 -27.97 -30.45
CA THR A 111 -13.63 -29.46 -30.45
C THR A 111 -14.98 -29.89 -29.86
N LEU A 112 -16.09 -29.43 -30.46
CA LEU A 112 -17.38 -30.10 -30.29
C LEU A 112 -18.02 -30.43 -31.65
N LEU A 113 -17.24 -31.03 -32.56
CA LEU A 113 -17.81 -31.79 -33.67
C LEU A 113 -17.06 -33.11 -33.86
N LEU A 114 -17.79 -34.17 -33.51
CA LEU A 114 -17.76 -35.53 -34.06
C LEU A 114 -16.75 -36.53 -33.46
N LEU A 115 -17.27 -37.25 -32.44
CA LEU A 115 -16.88 -38.63 -32.11
C LEU A 115 -16.84 -39.52 -33.37
N PRO A 116 -15.89 -40.47 -33.49
CA PRO A 116 -16.00 -41.56 -34.44
C PRO A 116 -16.91 -42.66 -33.89
N PRO A 117 -17.89 -43.19 -34.64
CA PRO A 117 -18.47 -44.47 -34.30
C PRO A 117 -17.56 -45.60 -34.77
N LEU A 118 -17.15 -46.44 -33.81
CA LEU A 118 -16.61 -47.77 -34.02
C LEU A 118 -17.61 -48.61 -34.84
N GLN A 119 -17.15 -49.19 -35.94
CA GLN A 119 -17.64 -50.48 -36.42
C GLN A 119 -16.58 -51.14 -37.30
N GLU A 120 -15.80 -52.03 -36.69
CA GLU A 120 -15.20 -53.17 -37.37
C GLU A 120 -16.32 -54.07 -37.89
N ASN A 121 -16.19 -54.50 -39.15
CA ASN A 121 -16.75 -55.70 -39.80
C ASN A 121 -16.18 -55.66 -41.24
N PHE A 122 -14.95 -56.10 -41.48
CA PHE A 122 -14.56 -57.49 -41.73
C PHE A 122 -15.39 -58.20 -42.83
N LEU A 123 -14.73 -58.30 -43.98
CA LEU A 123 -14.81 -59.32 -45.03
C LEU A 123 -15.91 -59.27 -46.12
N GLU A 124 -15.36 -59.17 -47.34
CA GLU A 124 -15.58 -60.05 -48.50
C GLU A 124 -16.43 -59.52 -49.67
N THR A 125 -15.80 -59.68 -50.84
CA THR A 125 -16.35 -60.19 -52.11
C THR A 125 -16.28 -59.21 -53.29
N ILE A 126 -15.20 -59.40 -54.07
CA ILE A 126 -15.07 -59.43 -55.55
C ILE A 126 -15.51 -58.20 -56.34
#